data_AF-A0A6M3LB13-F1
#
_entry.id   AF-A0A6M3LB13-F1
#
_cell.length_a   1.000
_cell.length_b   1.000
_cell.length_c   1.000
_cell.angle_alpha   90.00
_cell.angle_beta   90.00
_cell.angle_gamma   90.00
#
_symmetry.space_group_name_H-M   'P 1'
#
loop_
_entity.id
_entity.type
_entity.pdbx_description
1 polymer ?
#
loop_
_entity_poly.entity_id
_entity_poly.type
_entity_poly.pdbx_seq_one_letter_code
_entity_poly.pdbx_strand_id
1 'polypeptide(L)' 'MTYKDIVTKREFEVNGEKRVKWFKVGTLKETDDNKTFIELSMFPNTSFYVFEQKAKEDKAEESPF' A
#
# COMPACT_ATOMS: atom_id res chain seq x y z
N MET A 1 17.11 10.70 1.74
CA MET A 1 16.40 9.40 1.54
C MET A 1 15.64 9.00 2.81
N THR A 2 14.34 8.74 2.68
CA THR A 2 13.43 8.40 3.80
C THR A 2 12.86 7.00 3.63
N TYR A 3 12.74 6.26 4.74
CA TYR A 3 12.16 4.92 4.77
C TYR A 3 10.91 4.91 5.64
N LYS A 4 9.82 4.30 5.16
CA LYS A 4 8.56 4.14 5.90
C LYS A 4 8.13 2.68 5.87
N ASP A 5 7.59 2.18 6.98
CA ASP A 5 7.02 0.83 7.03
C ASP A 5 5.61 0.83 6.44
N ILE A 6 5.34 -0.11 5.54
CA ILE A 6 3.98 -0.39 5.06
C ILE A 6 3.42 -1.46 5.98
N VAL A 7 2.34 -1.16 6.69
CA VAL A 7 1.71 -2.05 7.67
C VAL A 7 0.26 -2.33 7.31
N THR A 8 -0.19 -3.54 7.61
CA THR A 8 -1.61 -3.92 7.61
C THR A 8 -2.14 -3.98 9.02
N LYS A 9 -3.36 -3.49 9.20
CA LYS A 9 -4.09 -3.58 10.48
C LYS A 9 -4.86 -4.89 10.50
N ARG A 10 -4.71 -5.65 11.58
CA ARG A 10 -5.57 -6.80 11.86
C ARG A 10 -6.16 -6.66 13.25
N GLU A 11 -7.48 -6.70 13.31
CA GLU A 11 -8.23 -6.74 14.56
C GLU A 11 -8.54 -8.20 14.90
N PHE A 12 -8.41 -8.56 16.16
CA PHE A 12 -8.75 -9.89 16.65
C PHE A 12 -9.31 -9.80 18.05
N GLU A 13 -10.24 -10.70 18.35
CA GLU A 13 -10.78 -10.87 19.69
C GLU A 13 -10.01 -12.01 20.38
N VAL A 14 -9.41 -11.72 21.54
CA VAL A 14 -8.72 -12.71 22.36
C VAL A 14 -9.26 -12.56 23.77
N ASN A 15 -9.88 -13.63 24.30
CA ASN A 15 -10.50 -13.66 25.63
C ASN A 15 -11.56 -12.57 25.85
N GLY A 16 -12.37 -12.25 24.84
CA GLY A 16 -13.42 -11.21 24.90
C GLY A 16 -12.91 -9.78 24.75
N GLU A 17 -11.59 -9.56 24.63
CA GLU A 17 -11.00 -8.25 24.38
C GLU A 17 -10.67 -8.07 22.88
N LYS A 18 -11.11 -6.94 22.32
CA LYS A 18 -10.68 -6.52 20.97
C LYS A 18 -9.25 -5.99 21.03
N ARG A 19 -8.36 -6.62 20.27
CA ARG A 19 -6.96 -6.23 20.12
C ARG A 19 -6.68 -5.87 18.67
N VAL A 20 -5.79 -4.91 18.49
CA VAL A 20 -5.29 -4.48 17.18
C VAL A 20 -3.81 -4.82 17.10
N LYS A 21 -3.40 -5.45 16.00
CA LYS A 21 -1.98 -5.63 15.68
C LYS A 21 -1.70 -5.09 14.29
N TRP A 22 -0.57 -4.39 14.20
CA TRP A 22 -0.02 -3.90 12.97
C TRP A 22 1.05 -4.87 12.49
N PHE A 23 0.88 -5.38 11.28
CA PHE A 23 1.82 -6.32 10.66
C PHE A 23 2.53 -5.62 9.51
N LYS A 24 3.86 -5.56 9.59
CA LYS A 24 4.68 -5.04 8.48
C LYS A 24 4.55 -5.96 7.27
N VAL A 25 4.20 -5.38 6.13
CA VAL A 25 4.04 -6.07 4.84
C VAL A 25 4.99 -5.55 3.76
N GLY A 26 5.70 -4.46 4.04
CA GLY A 26 6.68 -3.91 3.12
C GLY A 26 7.36 -2.66 3.64
N THR A 27 8.16 -2.05 2.78
CA THR A 27 8.88 -0.80 3.04
C THR A 27 8.66 0.15 1.85
N LEU A 28 8.37 1.41 2.15
CA LEU A 28 8.36 2.50 1.17
C LEU A 28 9.67 3.27 1.31
N LYS A 29 10.28 3.59 0.17
CA LYS A 29 11.55 4.30 0.05
C LYS A 29 11.36 5.54 -0.79
N GLU A 30 11.66 6.70 -0.23
CA GLU A 30 11.64 8.00 -0.91
C GLU A 30 13.08 8.48 -1.09
N THR A 31 13.51 8.67 -2.34
CA THR A 31 14.80 9.31 -2.66
C THR A 31 14.67 10.83 -2.61
N ASP A 32 15.79 11.53 -2.47
CA ASP A 32 15.82 13.00 -2.48
C ASP A 32 15.39 13.60 -3.84
N ASP A 33 15.40 12.80 -4.91
CA ASP A 33 14.90 13.16 -6.26
C ASP A 33 13.38 12.98 -6.42
N ASN A 34 12.60 12.90 -5.33
CA ASN A 34 11.15 12.61 -5.34
C ASN A 34 10.73 11.28 -5.99
N LYS A 35 11.66 10.35 -6.23
CA LYS A 35 11.29 8.99 -6.66
C LYS A 35 10.84 8.16 -5.47
N THR A 36 9.71 7.48 -5.65
CA THR A 36 9.10 6.63 -4.63
C THR A 36 9.12 5.17 -5.08
N PHE A 37 9.59 4.30 -4.19
CA PHE A 37 9.69 2.86 -4.42
C PHE A 37 9.01 2.13 -3.28
N ILE A 38 8.41 0.98 -3.57
CA ILE A 38 7.90 0.07 -2.55
C ILE A 38 8.52 -1.30 -2.72
N GLU A 39 8.82 -1.93 -1.60
CA GLU A 39 9.28 -3.32 -1.52
C GLU A 39 8.29 -4.07 -0.64
N LEU A 40 7.62 -5.07 -1.20
CA LEU A 40 6.60 -5.84 -0.50
C LEU A 40 7.18 -7.19 -0.08
N SER A 41 6.92 -7.60 1.16
CA SER A 41 7.43 -8.87 1.72
C SER A 41 6.95 -10.10 0.93
N MET A 42 5.82 -10.00 0.22
CA MET A 42 5.30 -11.08 -0.63
C MET A 42 6.04 -11.21 -1.99
N PHE A 43 6.80 -10.18 -2.39
CA PHE A 43 7.58 -10.14 -3.63
C PHE A 43 9.06 -9.89 -3.28
N PRO A 44 9.78 -10.90 -2.77
CA PRO A 44 11.17 -10.73 -2.37
C PRO A 44 12.03 -10.29 -3.57
N ASN A 45 13.04 -9.46 -3.29
CA ASN A 45 13.98 -8.92 -4.29
C ASN A 45 13.31 -8.13 -5.44
N THR A 46 12.08 -7.66 -5.26
CA THR A 46 11.35 -6.88 -6.25
C THR A 46 11.07 -5.48 -5.71
N SER A 47 11.58 -4.47 -6.40
CA SER A 47 11.28 -3.06 -6.10
C SER A 47 10.25 -2.56 -7.12
N PHE A 48 9.10 -2.09 -6.64
CA PHE A 48 8.07 -1.49 -7.48
C PHE A 48 8.22 0.03 -7.51
N TYR A 49 8.11 0.60 -8.69
CA TYR A 49 8.21 2.04 -8.91
C TYR A 49 6.81 2.64 -8.80
N VAL A 50 6.67 3.66 -7.95
CA VAL A 50 5.39 4.35 -7.75
C VAL A 50 5.38 5.60 -8.62
N PHE A 51 4.36 5.70 -9.46
CA PHE A 51 4.10 6.86 -10.31
C PHE A 51 2.72 7.42 -9.96
N GLU A 52 2.52 8.70 -10.25
CA GLU A 52 1.20 9.30 -10.13
C GLU A 52 0.21 8.62 -11.08
N GLN A 53 -0.92 8.20 -10.53
CA GLN A 53 -2.00 7.65 -11.33
C GLN A 53 -2.59 8.76 -12.20
N LYS A 54 -2.53 8.61 -13.52
CA LYS A 54 -3.25 9.51 -14.44
C LYS A 54 -4.76 9.39 -14.16
N ALA A 55 -5.46 10.52 -14.17
CA ALA A 55 -6.91 10.55 -13.98
C ALA A 55 -7.56 9.53 -14.93
N LYS A 56 -8.38 8.64 -14.37
CA LYS A 56 -9.27 7.82 -15.18
C LYS A 56 -10.34 8.78 -15.69
N GLU A 57 -10.41 9.01 -16.99
CA GLU A 57 -11.64 9.54 -17.58
C GLU A 57 -12.73 8.52 -17.27
N ASP A 58 -13.66 8.89 -16.40
CA ASP A 58 -14.90 8.17 -16.15
C ASP A 58 -15.63 8.03 -17.50
N LYS A 59 -15.43 6.89 -18.18
CA LYS A 59 -16.41 6.43 -19.16
C LYS A 59 -17.65 6.07 -18.36
N ALA A 60 -18.55 7.05 -18.27
CA ALA A 60 -19.96 6.79 -18.03
C ALA A 60 -20.43 5.78 -19.08
N GLU A 61 -20.47 4.50 -18.73
CA GLU A 61 -21.26 3.52 -19.47
C GLU A 61 -22.73 3.88 -19.20
N GLU A 62 -23.29 4.70 -20.10
CA GLU A 62 -24.73 4.77 -20.33
C GLU A 62 -25.24 3.33 -20.51
N SER A 63 -25.94 2.80 -19.51
CA SER A 63 -26.65 1.54 -19.63
C SER A 63 -27.93 1.80 -20.43
N PRO A 64 -28.14 1.17 -21.60
CA PRO A 64 -29.40 1.29 -22.32
C PRO A 64 -30.39 0.26 -21.74
N PHE A 65 -31.23 0.71 -20.82
CA PHE A 65 -32.49 0.04 -20.48
C PHE A 65 -33.60 1.08 -20.38
#